data_AF-A0A8S8XN48-F1
#
_entry.id   AF-A0A8S8XN48-F1
#
_cell.length_a   1.000
_cell.length_b   1.000
_cell.length_c   1.000
_cell.angle_alpha   90.00
_cell.angle_beta   90.00
_cell.angle_gamma   90.00
#
_symmetry.space_group_name_H-M   'P 1'
#
loop_
_entity.id
_entity.type
_entity.pdbx_description
1 polymer ?
#
loop_
_entity_poly.entity_id
_entity_poly.type
_entity_poly.pdbx_seq_one_letter_code
_entity_poly.pdbx_strand_id
1 'polypeptide(L)'
;MVLAGCLGPDTAEWGSDGVEVDFSVEETAITTSLGASKSTYESLSPIGCDVGEEVTPAKNASTKIKFTGFLSASVLYDSHDPINGARNMDTAVTAAVAIQAMPIGDARNVKDGEGARIDIKEWNIPLMPETRAGSVDLDEIDSDTDSQWYVLGLIPTTENVNDGFLAFEEWHKPITIHGYLISPTTVNGSAFTIDGKAQTTGYYRSSGSIAHTLTDNCNLEVGSNNRQSVYVLVDKIEIDDRVISASGNHGDEWKYGDVPFIGRAGFITFFLLVGVGGSIGMFLLSQMIVRQGARETMKTLLGEEGLAENQESCIRLASTKEIWFNDAY
;
A
#
# COMPACT_ATOMS: atom_id res chain seq x y z
N MET A 1 -34.75 -0.15 0.68
CA MET A 1 -34.18 0.10 2.02
C MET A 1 -32.68 0.05 1.85
N VAL A 2 -32.02 1.21 1.87
CA VAL A 2 -30.56 1.31 1.75
C VAL A 2 -30.01 1.09 3.14
N LEU A 3 -29.57 -0.13 3.43
CA LEU A 3 -28.70 -0.36 4.58
C LEU A 3 -27.37 0.30 4.23
N ALA A 4 -27.10 1.45 4.85
CA ALA A 4 -25.77 2.02 4.89
C ALA A 4 -24.88 1.08 5.72
N GLY A 5 -24.43 -0.01 5.11
CA GLY A 5 -23.29 -0.77 5.60
C GLY A 5 -22.05 0.03 5.25
N CYS A 6 -21.09 0.12 6.18
CA CYS A 6 -19.74 0.55 5.88
C CYS A 6 -19.22 -0.31 4.72
N LEU A 7 -19.26 0.23 3.49
CA LEU A 7 -18.61 -0.36 2.34
C LEU A 7 -17.12 -0.24 2.62
N GLY A 8 -16.49 -1.35 3.02
CA GLY A 8 -15.04 -1.48 2.87
C GLY A 8 -14.69 -1.36 1.39
N PRO A 9 -13.41 -1.19 1.05
CA PRO A 9 -13.00 -1.13 -0.34
C PRO A 9 -13.40 -2.42 -1.06
N ASP A 10 -13.76 -2.27 -2.33
CA ASP A 10 -13.96 -3.41 -3.20
C ASP A 10 -12.58 -4.05 -3.48
N THR A 11 -12.42 -5.31 -3.08
CA THR A 11 -11.22 -6.12 -3.33
C THR A 11 -11.63 -7.41 -4.03
N ALA A 12 -10.72 -8.01 -4.79
CA ALA A 12 -10.96 -9.28 -5.46
C ALA A 12 -11.43 -10.35 -4.46
N GLU A 13 -12.48 -11.08 -4.82
CA GLU A 13 -12.88 -12.27 -4.08
C GLU A 13 -11.86 -13.40 -4.27
N TRP A 14 -11.67 -14.24 -3.26
CA TRP A 14 -10.89 -15.47 -3.40
C TRP A 14 -11.75 -16.61 -3.97
N GLY A 15 -11.19 -17.40 -4.89
CA GLY A 15 -11.84 -18.57 -5.49
C GLY A 15 -12.30 -18.35 -6.94
N SER A 16 -13.25 -19.18 -7.38
CA SER A 16 -13.58 -19.36 -8.80
C SER A 16 -14.06 -18.09 -9.52
N ASP A 17 -14.65 -17.17 -8.76
CA ASP A 17 -15.34 -15.97 -9.23
C ASP A 17 -14.46 -14.71 -9.10
N GLY A 18 -13.30 -14.81 -8.44
CA GLY A 18 -12.29 -13.75 -8.37
C GLY A 18 -10.91 -14.28 -8.74
N VAL A 19 -10.01 -14.45 -7.77
CA VAL A 19 -8.67 -15.03 -7.99
C VAL A 19 -8.45 -16.29 -7.15
N GLU A 20 -7.79 -17.29 -7.73
CA GLU A 20 -7.35 -18.49 -7.04
C GLU A 20 -5.93 -18.83 -7.50
N VAL A 21 -5.03 -19.03 -6.54
CA VAL A 21 -3.63 -19.36 -6.82
C VAL A 21 -3.29 -20.69 -6.16
N ASP A 22 -2.91 -21.67 -6.98
CA ASP A 22 -2.27 -22.91 -6.51
C ASP A 22 -0.77 -22.68 -6.50
N PHE A 23 -0.27 -22.24 -5.33
CA PHE A 23 1.11 -21.82 -5.17
C PHE A 23 2.01 -22.95 -4.66
N SER A 24 3.08 -23.20 -5.40
CA SER A 24 4.28 -23.87 -4.90
C SER A 24 5.52 -23.25 -5.53
N VAL A 25 6.67 -23.34 -4.84
CA VAL A 25 7.95 -22.83 -5.36
C VAL A 25 8.45 -23.59 -6.60
N GLU A 26 7.95 -24.80 -6.83
CA GLU A 26 8.32 -25.65 -7.97
C GLU A 26 7.47 -25.32 -9.20
N GLU A 27 6.17 -25.18 -8.99
CA GLU A 27 5.18 -24.89 -10.03
C GLU A 27 4.00 -24.13 -9.43
N THR A 28 3.59 -23.05 -10.09
CA THR A 28 2.42 -22.27 -9.69
C THR A 28 1.40 -22.21 -10.82
N ALA A 29 0.12 -22.29 -10.47
CA ALA A 29 -0.98 -22.00 -11.36
C ALA A 29 -1.85 -20.86 -10.79
N ILE A 30 -2.30 -19.97 -11.67
CA ILE A 30 -3.17 -18.85 -11.31
C ILE A 30 -4.43 -18.95 -12.15
N THR A 31 -5.59 -18.90 -11.52
CA THR A 31 -6.88 -18.75 -12.18
C THR A 31 -7.49 -17.42 -11.78
N THR A 32 -7.92 -16.62 -12.75
CA THR A 32 -8.53 -15.31 -12.51
C THR A 32 -9.78 -15.11 -13.36
N SER A 33 -10.81 -14.54 -12.73
CA SER A 33 -12.06 -14.09 -13.32
C SER A 33 -12.21 -12.56 -13.27
N LEU A 34 -11.16 -11.83 -12.88
CA LEU A 34 -11.20 -10.36 -12.73
C LEU A 34 -11.18 -9.60 -14.07
N GLY A 35 -10.76 -10.25 -15.16
CA GLY A 35 -10.74 -9.66 -16.50
C GLY A 35 -12.05 -9.87 -17.29
N ALA A 36 -12.01 -9.61 -18.60
CA ALA A 36 -13.16 -9.78 -19.51
C ALA A 36 -13.76 -11.20 -19.49
N SER A 37 -12.91 -12.19 -19.25
CA SER A 37 -13.24 -13.60 -19.23
C SER A 37 -12.29 -14.32 -18.30
N LYS A 38 -12.75 -15.43 -17.72
CA LYS A 38 -11.93 -16.32 -16.91
C LYS A 38 -10.70 -16.81 -17.70
N SER A 39 -9.54 -16.77 -17.06
CA SER A 39 -8.27 -17.21 -17.62
C SER A 39 -7.46 -17.99 -16.59
N THR A 40 -6.62 -18.91 -17.08
CA THR A 40 -5.74 -19.72 -16.25
C THR A 40 -4.33 -19.67 -16.82
N TYR A 41 -3.35 -19.41 -15.96
CA TYR A 41 -1.92 -19.41 -16.25
C TYR A 41 -1.27 -20.58 -15.51
N GLU A 42 -0.83 -21.58 -16.26
CA GLU A 42 -0.25 -22.80 -15.69
C GLU A 42 1.26 -22.87 -15.87
N SER A 43 1.89 -23.77 -15.12
CA SER A 43 3.33 -24.05 -15.22
C SER A 43 4.20 -22.82 -15.05
N LEU A 44 3.74 -21.84 -14.25
CA LEU A 44 4.52 -20.69 -13.87
C LEU A 44 5.66 -21.15 -12.97
N SER A 45 6.84 -20.57 -13.18
CA SER A 45 8.03 -20.85 -12.39
C SER A 45 8.33 -19.64 -11.50
N PRO A 46 8.03 -19.71 -10.19
CA PRO A 46 8.38 -18.66 -9.26
C PRO A 46 9.91 -18.51 -9.11
N ILE A 47 10.36 -17.28 -8.91
CA ILE A 47 11.76 -16.93 -8.73
C ILE A 47 11.91 -16.34 -7.33
N GLY A 48 12.62 -17.06 -6.48
CA GLY A 48 12.96 -16.64 -5.12
C GLY A 48 14.39 -16.14 -5.01
N CYS A 49 14.85 -16.01 -3.78
CA CYS A 49 16.22 -15.63 -3.44
C CYS A 49 17.02 -16.89 -3.06
N ASP A 50 18.06 -17.23 -3.81
CA ASP A 50 19.03 -18.25 -3.40
C ASP A 50 20.11 -17.59 -2.55
N VAL A 51 20.36 -18.15 -1.38
CA VAL A 51 21.33 -17.64 -0.39
C VAL A 51 22.45 -18.66 -0.28
N GLY A 52 23.26 -18.72 -1.34
CA GLY A 52 24.43 -19.57 -1.46
C GLY A 52 25.73 -18.82 -1.14
N GLU A 53 26.76 -19.04 -1.94
CA GLU A 53 28.01 -18.24 -1.88
C GLU A 53 27.76 -16.78 -2.32
N GLU A 54 26.84 -16.59 -3.26
CA GLU A 54 26.34 -15.29 -3.71
C GLU A 54 24.81 -15.27 -3.60
N VAL A 55 24.25 -14.11 -3.25
CA VAL A 55 22.80 -13.92 -3.17
C VAL A 55 22.26 -13.61 -4.56
N THR A 56 21.48 -14.53 -5.13
CA THR A 56 21.00 -14.39 -6.52
C THR A 56 19.54 -14.82 -6.67
N PRO A 57 18.78 -14.25 -7.63
CA PRO A 57 17.44 -14.74 -7.92
C PRO A 57 17.50 -16.09 -8.64
N ALA A 58 16.77 -17.08 -8.14
CA ALA A 58 16.78 -18.44 -8.68
C ALA A 58 15.40 -19.12 -8.66
N LYS A 59 15.20 -20.07 -9.58
CA LYS A 59 14.07 -20.99 -9.57
C LYS A 59 14.16 -21.93 -8.36
N ASN A 60 13.02 -22.37 -7.82
CA ASN A 60 12.92 -23.30 -6.69
C ASN A 60 13.57 -22.82 -5.38
N ALA A 61 14.01 -21.56 -5.32
CA ALA A 61 14.53 -20.99 -4.09
C ALA A 61 13.39 -20.82 -3.08
N SER A 62 13.57 -21.30 -1.85
CA SER A 62 12.55 -21.23 -0.80
C SER A 62 12.51 -19.85 -0.12
N THR A 63 13.61 -19.10 -0.14
CA THR A 63 13.67 -17.76 0.45
C THR A 63 12.97 -16.75 -0.47
N LYS A 64 12.20 -15.85 0.14
CA LYS A 64 11.42 -14.84 -0.57
C LYS A 64 12.29 -13.62 -0.91
N ILE A 65 12.01 -13.01 -2.06
CA ILE A 65 12.54 -11.70 -2.41
C ILE A 65 11.78 -10.64 -1.61
N LYS A 66 12.50 -9.64 -1.13
CA LYS A 66 11.96 -8.51 -0.39
C LYS A 66 11.83 -7.27 -1.28
N PHE A 67 10.81 -6.49 -0.98
CA PHE A 67 10.57 -5.16 -1.52
C PHE A 67 10.32 -4.24 -0.34
N THR A 68 11.38 -3.61 0.14
CA THR A 68 11.38 -2.82 1.38
C THR A 68 11.36 -1.32 1.08
N GLY A 69 10.55 -0.58 1.83
CA GLY A 69 10.53 0.88 1.73
C GLY A 69 9.33 1.54 2.40
N PHE A 70 8.90 2.66 1.84
CA PHE A 70 7.76 3.45 2.33
C PHE A 70 6.59 3.39 1.33
N LEU A 71 5.46 2.84 1.75
CA LEU A 71 4.24 2.72 0.94
C LEU A 71 3.66 4.11 0.70
N SER A 72 3.68 4.59 -0.54
CA SER A 72 3.25 5.95 -0.88
C SER A 72 1.91 6.00 -1.60
N ALA A 73 1.55 4.94 -2.33
CA ALA A 73 0.24 4.80 -2.93
C ALA A 73 -0.12 3.34 -3.18
N SER A 74 -1.42 3.07 -3.32
CA SER A 74 -1.94 1.74 -3.65
C SER A 74 -3.30 1.81 -4.32
N VAL A 75 -3.64 0.77 -5.06
CA VAL A 75 -4.96 0.53 -5.65
C VAL A 75 -5.31 -0.94 -5.41
N LEU A 76 -6.55 -1.20 -5.00
CA LEU A 76 -7.13 -2.54 -4.91
C LEU A 76 -8.06 -2.75 -6.09
N TYR A 77 -8.06 -3.96 -6.64
CA TYR A 77 -8.89 -4.32 -7.80
C TYR A 77 -9.85 -5.44 -7.40
N ASP A 78 -11.15 -5.18 -7.55
CA ASP A 78 -12.20 -6.19 -7.55
C ASP A 78 -12.46 -6.76 -8.96
N SER A 79 -12.06 -6.01 -9.98
CA SER A 79 -12.20 -6.30 -11.40
C SER A 79 -11.28 -5.39 -12.22
N HIS A 80 -11.07 -5.76 -13.48
CA HIS A 80 -10.23 -5.02 -14.43
C HIS A 80 -11.02 -4.62 -15.67
N ASP A 81 -10.93 -3.35 -16.09
CA ASP A 81 -11.60 -2.86 -17.30
C ASP A 81 -11.07 -3.58 -18.56
N PRO A 82 -11.91 -4.32 -19.29
CA PRO A 82 -11.48 -5.08 -20.45
C PRO A 82 -11.16 -4.23 -21.69
N ILE A 83 -11.60 -2.97 -21.73
CA ILE A 83 -11.46 -2.08 -22.89
C ILE A 83 -10.21 -1.21 -22.75
N ASN A 84 -10.08 -0.51 -21.62
CA ASN A 84 -9.00 0.46 -21.37
C ASN A 84 -8.03 0.05 -20.25
N GLY A 85 -8.18 -1.16 -19.70
CA GLY A 85 -7.41 -1.60 -18.53
C GLY A 85 -6.46 -2.76 -18.79
N ALA A 86 -6.14 -3.43 -17.68
CA ALA A 86 -5.32 -4.62 -17.57
C ALA A 86 -5.65 -5.72 -18.59
N ARG A 87 -4.60 -6.39 -19.09
CA ARG A 87 -4.69 -7.57 -19.94
C ARG A 87 -3.67 -8.60 -19.51
N ASN A 88 -3.88 -9.86 -19.92
CA ASN A 88 -2.95 -10.94 -19.60
C ASN A 88 -2.72 -11.00 -18.08
N MET A 89 -1.48 -11.18 -17.62
CA MET A 89 -1.16 -11.30 -16.19
C MET A 89 -1.62 -10.12 -15.33
N ASP A 90 -1.83 -8.93 -15.90
CA ASP A 90 -2.43 -7.82 -15.15
C ASP A 90 -3.80 -8.20 -14.56
N THR A 91 -4.58 -9.06 -15.24
CA THR A 91 -5.90 -9.49 -14.76
C THR A 91 -5.82 -10.43 -13.56
N ALA A 92 -4.64 -10.94 -13.20
CA ALA A 92 -4.43 -11.71 -11.98
C ALA A 92 -4.03 -10.85 -10.77
N VAL A 93 -3.71 -9.57 -10.99
CA VAL A 93 -3.29 -8.65 -9.94
C VAL A 93 -4.53 -8.19 -9.17
N THR A 94 -4.50 -8.33 -7.83
CA THR A 94 -5.58 -7.88 -6.96
C THR A 94 -5.24 -6.59 -6.21
N ALA A 95 -3.95 -6.24 -6.14
CA ALA A 95 -3.50 -4.94 -5.64
C ALA A 95 -2.28 -4.43 -6.41
N ALA A 96 -2.20 -3.13 -6.64
CA ALA A 96 -0.99 -2.46 -7.10
C ALA A 96 -0.49 -1.49 -6.04
N VAL A 97 0.82 -1.41 -5.86
CA VAL A 97 1.43 -0.51 -4.86
C VAL A 97 2.63 0.24 -5.44
N ALA A 98 2.82 1.46 -4.97
CA ALA A 98 3.99 2.28 -5.19
C ALA A 98 4.75 2.44 -3.88
N ILE A 99 5.98 1.92 -3.84
CA ILE A 99 6.84 1.93 -2.65
C ILE A 99 8.09 2.71 -2.99
N GLN A 100 8.39 3.76 -2.23
CA GLN A 100 9.68 4.42 -2.30
C GLN A 100 10.72 3.49 -1.67
N ALA A 101 11.64 2.99 -2.48
CA ALA A 101 12.66 2.03 -2.06
C ALA A 101 13.65 2.70 -1.12
N MET A 102 13.75 2.18 0.11
CA MET A 102 14.69 2.63 1.13
C MET A 102 14.83 1.58 2.22
N PRO A 103 15.89 1.60 3.04
CA PRO A 103 15.99 0.75 4.23
C PRO A 103 14.76 0.92 5.15
N ILE A 104 14.30 -0.17 5.75
CA ILE A 104 13.10 -0.14 6.61
C ILE A 104 13.27 0.82 7.81
N GLY A 105 14.50 1.01 8.29
CA GLY A 105 14.80 1.98 9.35
C GLY A 105 14.52 3.41 8.93
N ASP A 106 14.83 3.77 7.68
CA ASP A 106 14.57 5.10 7.13
C ASP A 106 13.08 5.30 6.89
N ALA A 107 12.40 4.28 6.36
CA ALA A 107 10.95 4.30 6.15
C ALA A 107 10.17 4.56 7.46
N ARG A 108 10.65 4.01 8.59
CA ARG A 108 10.06 4.23 9.93
C ARG A 108 10.31 5.63 10.49
N ASN A 109 11.33 6.33 9.98
CA ASN A 109 11.70 7.67 10.41
C ASN A 109 11.05 8.77 9.55
N VAL A 110 10.33 8.41 8.49
CA VAL A 110 9.53 9.35 7.70
C VAL A 110 8.40 9.87 8.59
N LYS A 111 8.36 11.18 8.83
CA LYS A 111 7.30 11.78 9.64
C LYS A 111 6.01 11.92 8.85
N ASP A 112 4.89 11.94 9.56
CA ASP A 112 3.59 12.21 8.99
C ASP A 112 3.60 13.50 8.16
N GLY A 113 3.26 13.37 6.88
CA GLY A 113 3.24 14.48 5.93
C GLY A 113 4.58 14.84 5.28
N GLU A 114 5.69 14.18 5.65
CA GLU A 114 7.00 14.29 4.98
C GLU A 114 7.19 13.20 3.90
N GLY A 115 6.36 12.15 3.90
CA GLY A 115 6.35 11.11 2.87
C GLY A 115 5.98 11.63 1.47
N ALA A 116 6.47 10.94 0.45
CA ALA A 116 6.17 11.25 -0.95
C ALA A 116 4.66 11.14 -1.23
N ARG A 117 4.09 12.20 -1.82
CA ARG A 117 2.68 12.28 -2.20
C ARG A 117 2.53 12.01 -3.69
N ILE A 118 1.77 10.99 -4.02
CA ILE A 118 1.49 10.58 -5.40
C ILE A 118 0.03 10.89 -5.70
N ASP A 119 -0.21 11.83 -6.62
CA ASP A 119 -1.56 12.13 -7.10
C ASP A 119 -1.87 11.21 -8.29
N ILE A 120 -2.60 10.13 -8.04
CA ILE A 120 -2.97 9.16 -9.08
C ILE A 120 -4.01 9.79 -10.00
N LYS A 121 -3.68 9.88 -11.29
CA LYS A 121 -4.63 10.24 -12.34
C LYS A 121 -5.49 9.05 -12.71
N GLU A 122 -4.83 7.95 -13.03
CA GLU A 122 -5.40 6.71 -13.53
C GLU A 122 -4.42 5.57 -13.26
N TRP A 123 -4.90 4.41 -12.83
CA TRP A 123 -4.04 3.25 -12.60
C TRP A 123 -4.80 1.98 -12.92
N ASN A 124 -5.28 1.87 -14.15
CA ASN A 124 -6.04 0.70 -14.63
C ASN A 124 -5.14 -0.46 -15.10
N ILE A 125 -3.85 -0.18 -15.31
CA ILE A 125 -2.81 -1.16 -15.67
C ILE A 125 -1.85 -1.25 -14.48
N PRO A 126 -1.83 -2.35 -13.71
CA PRO A 126 -1.11 -2.47 -12.45
C PRO A 126 0.35 -2.01 -12.46
N LEU A 127 1.08 -2.24 -13.56
CA LEU A 127 2.49 -1.86 -13.67
C LEU A 127 2.74 -0.47 -14.29
N MET A 128 1.68 0.22 -14.72
CA MET A 128 1.74 1.50 -15.43
C MET A 128 0.77 2.52 -14.81
N PRO A 129 1.06 3.03 -13.59
CA PRO A 129 0.34 4.18 -13.05
C PRO A 129 0.53 5.40 -13.93
N GLU A 130 -0.53 6.19 -14.08
CA GLU A 130 -0.48 7.57 -14.55
C GLU A 130 -0.70 8.51 -13.38
N THR A 131 0.17 9.51 -13.26
CA THR A 131 0.13 10.47 -12.16
C THR A 131 -0.14 11.89 -12.65
N ARG A 132 -0.43 12.80 -11.72
CA ARG A 132 -0.56 14.25 -11.97
C ARG A 132 0.55 15.00 -11.23
N ALA A 133 0.30 16.28 -10.94
CA ALA A 133 1.17 17.17 -10.19
C ALA A 133 1.27 16.83 -8.68
N GLY A 134 1.58 15.57 -8.35
CA GLY A 134 2.05 15.17 -7.02
C GLY A 134 3.48 15.65 -6.75
N SER A 135 4.05 15.28 -5.60
CA SER A 135 5.48 15.53 -5.35
C SER A 135 6.37 14.58 -6.16
N VAL A 136 5.79 13.48 -6.65
CA VAL A 136 6.45 12.47 -7.47
C VAL A 136 5.51 12.12 -8.62
N ASP A 137 6.08 12.12 -9.82
CA ASP A 137 5.44 11.64 -11.03
C ASP A 137 5.97 10.23 -11.33
N LEU A 138 5.13 9.20 -11.19
CA LEU A 138 5.57 7.81 -11.33
C LEU A 138 5.82 7.43 -12.79
N ASP A 139 5.09 8.03 -13.74
CA ASP A 139 5.21 7.78 -15.17
C ASP A 139 6.38 8.51 -15.83
N GLU A 140 6.94 9.50 -15.15
CA GLU A 140 8.13 10.26 -15.61
C GLU A 140 9.44 9.92 -14.87
N ILE A 141 9.48 8.90 -13.99
CA ILE A 141 10.72 8.50 -13.28
C ILE A 141 11.82 8.10 -14.25
N ASP A 142 13.00 8.68 -14.07
CA ASP A 142 14.20 8.43 -14.86
C ASP A 142 15.48 8.32 -13.99
N SER A 143 16.64 8.20 -14.65
CA SER A 143 17.93 8.08 -13.97
C SER A 143 18.36 9.33 -13.19
N ASP A 144 17.78 10.49 -13.48
CA ASP A 144 18.12 11.77 -12.84
C ASP A 144 17.24 12.02 -11.60
N THR A 145 16.22 11.18 -11.38
CA THR A 145 15.35 11.22 -10.21
C THR A 145 16.10 10.78 -8.94
N ASP A 146 16.09 11.61 -7.89
CA ASP A 146 16.83 11.35 -6.64
C ASP A 146 16.31 10.16 -5.80
N SER A 147 15.08 9.70 -6.08
CA SER A 147 14.39 8.65 -5.32
C SER A 147 14.20 7.39 -6.16
N GLN A 148 14.33 6.23 -5.53
CA GLN A 148 14.11 4.93 -6.16
C GLN A 148 12.72 4.38 -5.82
N TRP A 149 12.10 3.68 -6.78
CA TRP A 149 10.71 3.28 -6.70
C TRP A 149 10.46 1.83 -7.13
N TYR A 150 9.62 1.14 -6.38
CA TYR A 150 8.94 -0.07 -6.82
C TYR A 150 7.50 0.26 -7.21
N VAL A 151 7.07 -0.24 -8.37
CA VAL A 151 5.67 -0.29 -8.79
C VAL A 151 5.31 -1.76 -8.96
N LEU A 152 4.57 -2.32 -8.01
CA LEU A 152 4.38 -3.76 -7.91
C LEU A 152 2.95 -4.14 -8.25
N GLY A 153 2.78 -5.12 -9.13
CA GLY A 153 1.51 -5.81 -9.33
C GLY A 153 1.47 -7.04 -8.44
N LEU A 154 0.63 -7.01 -7.41
CA LEU A 154 0.58 -8.01 -6.36
C LEU A 154 -0.47 -9.07 -6.66
N ILE A 155 -0.02 -10.33 -6.67
CA ILE A 155 -0.85 -11.51 -6.84
C ILE A 155 -0.76 -12.31 -5.54
N PRO A 156 -1.87 -12.49 -4.80
CA PRO A 156 -1.84 -13.16 -3.51
C PRO A 156 -1.63 -14.66 -3.68
N THR A 157 -0.75 -15.29 -2.88
CA THR A 157 -0.59 -16.76 -2.93
C THR A 157 -1.65 -17.51 -2.13
N THR A 158 -2.37 -16.82 -1.22
CA THR A 158 -3.44 -17.40 -0.41
C THR A 158 -4.57 -16.38 -0.16
N GLU A 159 -5.74 -16.88 0.24
CA GLU A 159 -6.90 -16.08 0.68
C GLU A 159 -6.52 -15.08 1.79
N ASN A 160 -5.73 -15.51 2.79
CA ASN A 160 -5.30 -14.64 3.89
C ASN A 160 -4.49 -13.43 3.40
N VAL A 161 -3.63 -13.64 2.40
CA VAL A 161 -2.84 -12.55 1.80
C VAL A 161 -3.73 -11.63 0.98
N ASN A 162 -4.68 -12.19 0.23
CA ASN A 162 -5.64 -11.42 -0.55
C ASN A 162 -6.47 -10.49 0.34
N ASP A 163 -7.04 -11.02 1.43
CA ASP A 163 -7.76 -10.22 2.42
C ASP A 163 -6.85 -9.21 3.12
N GLY A 164 -5.58 -9.58 3.33
CA GLY A 164 -4.58 -8.71 3.93
C GLY A 164 -4.24 -7.48 3.09
N PHE A 165 -4.46 -7.49 1.77
CA PHE A 165 -4.21 -6.32 0.92
C PHE A 165 -5.09 -5.11 1.28
N LEU A 166 -6.20 -5.32 1.98
CA LEU A 166 -7.00 -4.25 2.60
C LEU A 166 -6.16 -3.36 3.55
N ALA A 167 -5.04 -3.87 4.09
CA ALA A 167 -4.11 -3.05 4.88
C ALA A 167 -3.49 -1.89 4.08
N PHE A 168 -3.48 -1.94 2.75
CA PHE A 168 -2.90 -0.91 1.89
C PHE A 168 -3.78 0.34 1.77
N GLU A 169 -5.05 0.30 2.15
CA GLU A 169 -5.88 1.51 2.22
C GLU A 169 -5.26 2.61 3.08
N GLU A 170 -4.54 2.21 4.13
CA GLU A 170 -3.75 3.10 4.96
C GLU A 170 -2.31 3.17 4.40
N TRP A 171 -2.12 3.99 3.36
CA TRP A 171 -0.82 4.33 2.79
C TRP A 171 -0.05 5.31 3.71
N HIS A 172 1.16 5.69 3.30
CA HIS A 172 2.16 6.41 4.10
C HIS A 172 2.68 5.63 5.31
N LYS A 173 3.08 4.37 5.08
CA LYS A 173 3.59 3.49 6.13
C LYS A 173 4.85 2.74 5.72
N PRO A 174 5.73 2.41 6.68
CA PRO A 174 6.83 1.50 6.41
C PRO A 174 6.30 0.11 6.04
N ILE A 175 6.84 -0.46 4.98
CA ILE A 175 6.39 -1.74 4.43
C ILE A 175 7.58 -2.60 3.98
N THR A 176 7.45 -3.91 4.13
CA THR A 176 8.23 -4.90 3.39
C THR A 176 7.30 -5.96 2.83
N ILE A 177 7.28 -6.08 1.50
CA ILE A 177 6.57 -7.18 0.82
C ILE A 177 7.56 -8.31 0.59
N HIS A 178 7.15 -9.53 0.90
CA HIS A 178 7.89 -10.75 0.65
C HIS A 178 7.16 -11.61 -0.37
N GLY A 179 7.85 -11.97 -1.43
CA GLY A 179 7.24 -12.81 -2.46
C GLY A 179 8.24 -13.37 -3.46
N TYR A 180 7.69 -13.81 -4.58
CA TYR A 180 8.42 -14.42 -5.69
C TYR A 180 8.14 -13.65 -6.96
N LEU A 181 9.17 -13.42 -7.78
CA LEU A 181 8.98 -12.91 -9.14
C LEU A 181 8.46 -14.04 -10.04
N ILE A 182 7.85 -13.69 -11.17
CA ILE A 182 7.39 -14.69 -12.15
C ILE A 182 8.40 -14.81 -13.29
N SER A 183 8.86 -16.03 -13.56
CA SER A 183 9.76 -16.33 -14.69
C SER A 183 9.06 -16.12 -16.04
N PRO A 184 9.75 -15.58 -17.06
CA PRO A 184 9.26 -15.53 -18.45
C PRO A 184 9.36 -16.90 -19.16
N THR A 185 9.84 -17.93 -18.45
CA THR A 185 9.86 -19.32 -18.88
C THR A 185 9.08 -20.19 -17.92
N THR A 186 8.37 -21.19 -18.43
CA THR A 186 7.66 -22.17 -17.63
C THR A 186 8.63 -23.07 -16.87
N VAL A 187 8.11 -23.91 -15.97
CA VAL A 187 8.91 -24.91 -15.23
C VAL A 187 9.71 -25.84 -16.14
N ASN A 188 9.16 -26.15 -17.33
CA ASN A 188 9.80 -27.00 -18.34
C ASN A 188 10.83 -26.26 -19.22
N GLY A 189 11.07 -24.96 -18.98
CA GLY A 189 12.05 -24.16 -19.70
C GLY A 189 11.56 -23.55 -21.02
N SER A 190 10.32 -23.81 -21.41
CA SER A 190 9.70 -23.17 -22.58
C SER A 190 9.39 -21.70 -22.29
N ALA A 191 9.38 -20.84 -23.31
CA ALA A 191 8.90 -19.47 -23.14
C ALA A 191 7.45 -19.48 -22.66
N PHE A 192 7.15 -18.71 -21.61
CA PHE A 192 5.79 -18.49 -21.17
C PHE A 192 5.11 -17.53 -22.15
N THR A 193 4.04 -17.99 -22.79
CA THR A 193 3.32 -17.23 -23.81
C THR A 193 1.87 -17.06 -23.44
N ILE A 194 1.33 -15.87 -23.64
CA ILE A 194 -0.10 -15.58 -23.57
C ILE A 194 -0.51 -15.11 -24.97
N ASP A 195 -1.57 -15.70 -25.53
CA ASP A 195 -2.00 -15.48 -26.93
C ASP A 195 -0.87 -15.62 -27.97
N GLY A 196 0.02 -16.60 -27.74
CA GLY A 196 1.16 -16.87 -28.62
C GLY A 196 2.30 -15.86 -28.56
N LYS A 197 2.27 -14.90 -27.61
CA LYS A 197 3.33 -13.90 -27.42
C LYS A 197 4.12 -14.17 -26.15
N ALA A 198 5.45 -14.17 -26.26
CA ALA A 198 6.33 -14.27 -25.11
C ALA A 198 6.16 -13.08 -24.18
N GLN A 199 6.20 -13.33 -22.88
CA GLN A 199 6.01 -12.30 -21.86
C GLN A 199 7.35 -11.71 -21.39
N THR A 200 7.45 -10.37 -21.35
CA THR A 200 8.73 -9.68 -21.08
C THR A 200 8.62 -8.53 -20.07
N THR A 201 7.43 -7.96 -19.88
CA THR A 201 7.19 -6.81 -19.01
C THR A 201 6.59 -7.28 -17.69
N GLY A 202 7.18 -6.87 -16.57
CA GLY A 202 6.75 -7.29 -15.24
C GLY A 202 7.31 -8.64 -14.77
N TYR A 203 7.93 -9.42 -15.66
CA TYR A 203 8.51 -10.73 -15.37
C TYR A 203 9.98 -10.62 -14.98
N TYR A 204 10.50 -11.66 -14.33
CA TYR A 204 11.91 -11.79 -13.97
C TYR A 204 12.83 -11.69 -15.19
N ARG A 205 13.96 -11.00 -15.04
CA ARG A 205 15.00 -10.86 -16.06
C ARG A 205 16.33 -11.31 -15.48
N SER A 206 16.90 -12.38 -16.03
CA SER A 206 18.15 -12.98 -15.53
C SER A 206 19.43 -12.44 -16.18
N SER A 207 19.32 -11.65 -17.26
CA SER A 207 20.50 -11.20 -18.02
C SER A 207 20.25 -9.87 -18.72
N GLY A 208 21.35 -9.21 -19.10
CA GLY A 208 21.34 -7.89 -19.75
C GLY A 208 21.43 -6.73 -18.76
N SER A 209 21.40 -5.51 -19.29
CA SER A 209 21.50 -4.25 -18.52
C SER A 209 20.29 -3.95 -17.62
N ILE A 210 19.24 -4.76 -17.73
CA ILE A 210 17.99 -4.66 -16.97
C ILE A 210 17.72 -5.93 -16.16
N ALA A 211 18.77 -6.73 -15.91
CA ALA A 211 18.66 -7.93 -15.08
C ALA A 211 18.27 -7.54 -13.65
N HIS A 212 17.43 -8.35 -13.04
CA HIS A 212 17.04 -8.16 -11.65
C HIS A 212 18.12 -8.75 -10.76
N THR A 213 18.71 -7.91 -9.92
CA THR A 213 19.72 -8.27 -8.93
C THR A 213 19.15 -8.11 -7.53
N LEU A 214 19.74 -8.83 -6.58
CA LEU A 214 19.36 -8.76 -5.18
C LEU A 214 20.54 -8.23 -4.37
N THR A 215 20.23 -7.46 -3.34
CA THR A 215 21.17 -7.19 -2.25
C THR A 215 21.43 -8.47 -1.44
N ASP A 216 22.47 -8.47 -0.61
CA ASP A 216 22.82 -9.56 0.31
C ASP A 216 21.67 -9.99 1.26
N ASN A 217 20.66 -9.14 1.45
CA ASN A 217 19.50 -9.39 2.31
C ASN A 217 18.24 -9.84 1.55
N CYS A 218 18.40 -10.28 0.29
CA CYS A 218 17.32 -10.65 -0.63
C CYS A 218 16.38 -9.51 -1.02
N ASN A 219 16.75 -8.24 -0.80
CA ASN A 219 15.96 -7.10 -1.28
C ASN A 219 16.25 -6.85 -2.77
N LEU A 220 15.22 -6.70 -3.58
CA LEU A 220 15.35 -6.44 -5.02
C LEU A 220 16.00 -5.08 -5.25
N GLU A 221 17.04 -5.00 -6.09
CA GLU A 221 17.61 -3.72 -6.47
C GLU A 221 16.74 -3.02 -7.53
N VAL A 222 16.55 -1.70 -7.39
CA VAL A 222 15.76 -0.91 -8.36
C VAL A 222 16.53 -0.67 -9.66
N GLY A 223 17.85 -0.68 -9.61
CA GLY A 223 18.73 -0.43 -10.76
C GLY A 223 18.89 1.06 -11.07
N SER A 224 19.48 1.35 -12.24
CA SER A 224 19.91 2.72 -12.61
C SER A 224 18.81 3.63 -13.16
N ASN A 225 17.62 3.08 -13.45
CA ASN A 225 16.49 3.86 -13.96
C ASN A 225 15.58 4.37 -12.83
N ASN A 226 15.97 4.14 -11.58
CA ASN A 226 15.25 4.54 -10.35
C ASN A 226 13.78 4.09 -10.26
N ARG A 227 13.31 3.25 -11.17
CA ARG A 227 12.00 2.61 -11.13
C ARG A 227 12.10 1.15 -11.55
N GLN A 228 11.46 0.29 -10.78
CA GLN A 228 11.35 -1.12 -11.04
C GLN A 228 9.88 -1.55 -10.98
N SER A 229 9.40 -2.19 -12.06
CA SER A 229 8.01 -2.60 -12.19
C SER A 229 7.88 -4.09 -12.48
N VAL A 230 7.32 -4.84 -11.52
CA VAL A 230 7.29 -6.32 -11.55
C VAL A 230 6.00 -6.87 -10.96
N TYR A 231 5.60 -8.05 -11.43
CA TYR A 231 4.60 -8.89 -10.77
C TYR A 231 5.25 -9.65 -9.62
N VAL A 232 4.52 -9.76 -8.51
CA VAL A 232 4.97 -10.44 -7.30
C VAL A 232 3.89 -11.41 -6.84
N LEU A 233 4.25 -12.68 -6.73
CA LEU A 233 3.48 -13.68 -5.98
C LEU A 233 3.76 -13.45 -4.49
N VAL A 234 2.82 -12.83 -3.80
CA VAL A 234 3.00 -12.36 -2.42
C VAL A 234 2.70 -13.46 -1.42
N ASP A 235 3.66 -13.72 -0.53
CA ASP A 235 3.58 -14.74 0.53
C ASP A 235 3.43 -14.13 1.92
N LYS A 236 4.08 -12.98 2.15
CA LYS A 236 4.05 -12.28 3.44
C LYS A 236 4.19 -10.79 3.23
N ILE A 237 3.52 -10.00 4.07
CA ILE A 237 3.71 -8.54 4.15
C ILE A 237 4.02 -8.19 5.59
N GLU A 238 4.99 -7.32 5.79
CA GLU A 238 5.22 -6.63 7.05
C GLU A 238 4.85 -5.16 6.84
N ILE A 239 3.86 -4.66 7.57
CA ILE A 239 3.36 -3.29 7.45
C ILE A 239 3.07 -2.73 8.82
N ASP A 240 3.68 -1.59 9.17
CA ASP A 240 3.37 -0.87 10.42
C ASP A 240 3.44 -1.75 11.69
N ASP A 241 4.52 -2.54 11.80
CA ASP A 241 4.75 -3.52 12.88
C ASP A 241 3.74 -4.67 12.97
N ARG A 242 2.91 -4.86 11.95
CA ARG A 242 2.00 -6.00 11.79
C ARG A 242 2.47 -6.89 10.65
N VAL A 243 1.98 -8.13 10.66
CA VAL A 243 2.33 -9.15 9.67
C VAL A 243 1.07 -9.68 9.01
N ILE A 244 1.04 -9.71 7.69
CA ILE A 244 0.08 -10.51 6.93
C ILE A 244 0.86 -11.74 6.45
N SER A 245 0.40 -12.93 6.80
CA SER A 245 1.07 -14.17 6.45
C SER A 245 0.17 -15.07 5.61
N ALA A 246 0.77 -15.82 4.68
CA ALA A 246 0.07 -16.83 3.89
C ALA A 246 -0.81 -17.78 4.74
N SER A 247 -0.35 -18.11 5.96
CA SER A 247 -1.05 -19.02 6.87
C SER A 247 -2.12 -18.35 7.76
N GLY A 248 -2.16 -17.02 7.83
CA GLY A 248 -3.09 -16.27 8.68
C GLY A 248 -2.88 -16.46 10.19
N ASN A 249 -1.72 -17.00 10.61
CA ASN A 249 -1.49 -17.49 11.98
C ASN A 249 -0.24 -16.87 12.64
N HIS A 250 0.20 -15.69 12.19
CA HIS A 250 1.29 -14.98 12.84
C HIS A 250 0.87 -14.44 14.22
N GLY A 251 1.83 -14.28 15.15
CA GLY A 251 1.54 -13.71 16.48
C GLY A 251 0.99 -12.29 16.40
N ASP A 252 1.51 -11.53 15.44
CA ASP A 252 1.11 -10.16 15.10
C ASP A 252 0.32 -10.12 13.78
N GLU A 253 -0.49 -11.15 13.52
CA GLU A 253 -1.29 -11.23 12.29
C GLU A 253 -2.20 -10.01 12.17
N TRP A 254 -2.09 -9.28 11.06
CA TRP A 254 -2.98 -8.20 10.72
C TRP A 254 -4.39 -8.74 10.47
N LYS A 255 -5.39 -8.06 11.02
CA LYS A 255 -6.80 -8.40 10.76
C LYS A 255 -7.55 -7.14 10.39
N TYR A 256 -8.45 -7.29 9.43
CA TYR A 256 -9.35 -6.21 9.05
C TYR A 256 -10.17 -5.73 10.25
N GLY A 257 -10.15 -4.41 10.49
CA GLY A 257 -10.81 -3.78 11.64
C GLY A 257 -10.02 -3.75 12.95
N ASP A 258 -8.73 -4.11 12.96
CA ASP A 258 -7.88 -3.92 14.13
C ASP A 258 -7.44 -2.46 14.30
N VAL A 259 -8.05 -1.76 15.27
CA VAL A 259 -7.62 -0.43 15.70
C VAL A 259 -6.33 -0.46 16.51
N PRO A 260 -5.42 0.51 16.32
CA PRO A 260 -4.25 0.71 17.17
C PRO A 260 -4.61 0.74 18.66
N PHE A 261 -3.75 0.17 19.50
CA PHE A 261 -3.82 0.14 20.98
C PHE A 261 -4.93 -0.69 21.64
N ILE A 262 -6.11 -0.83 21.04
CA ILE A 262 -7.26 -1.50 21.68
C ILE A 262 -7.64 -2.83 20.99
N GLY A 263 -7.19 -3.02 19.74
CA GLY A 263 -7.51 -4.19 18.91
C GLY A 263 -9.01 -4.34 18.63
N ARG A 264 -9.40 -5.31 17.78
CA ARG A 264 -10.81 -5.55 17.45
C ARG A 264 -11.70 -5.83 18.68
N ALA A 265 -11.20 -6.61 19.64
CA ALA A 265 -11.97 -6.94 20.86
C ALA A 265 -12.22 -5.71 21.74
N GLY A 266 -11.22 -4.83 21.87
CA GLY A 266 -11.36 -3.58 22.59
C GLY A 266 -12.24 -2.57 21.86
N PHE A 267 -12.18 -2.51 20.54
CA PHE A 267 -13.10 -1.72 19.72
C PHE A 267 -14.56 -2.15 19.89
N ILE A 268 -14.84 -3.45 19.76
CA ILE A 268 -16.18 -4.01 19.95
C ILE A 268 -16.64 -3.73 21.39
N THR A 269 -15.78 -3.92 22.38
CA THR A 269 -16.11 -3.62 23.78
C THR A 269 -16.39 -2.14 24.00
N PHE A 270 -15.62 -1.23 23.39
CA PHE A 270 -15.88 0.20 23.42
C PHE A 270 -17.24 0.53 22.81
N PHE A 271 -17.56 -0.01 21.63
CA PHE A 271 -18.87 0.21 21.01
C PHE A 271 -20.02 -0.43 21.79
N LEU A 272 -19.81 -1.56 22.46
CA LEU A 272 -20.84 -2.15 23.32
C LEU A 272 -21.03 -1.34 24.61
N LEU A 273 -19.97 -0.84 25.24
CA LEU A 273 -20.08 -0.06 26.47
C LEU A 273 -20.55 1.39 26.22
N VAL A 274 -20.01 2.03 25.18
CA VAL A 274 -20.29 3.43 24.84
C VAL A 274 -21.47 3.56 23.88
N GLY A 275 -21.68 2.61 22.97
CA GLY A 275 -22.85 2.59 22.08
C GLY A 275 -24.14 2.19 22.79
N VAL A 276 -24.08 1.35 23.84
CA VAL A 276 -25.25 1.03 24.67
C VAL A 276 -25.42 2.01 25.86
N GLY A 277 -24.36 2.73 26.28
CA GLY A 277 -24.40 3.56 27.50
C GLY A 277 -23.85 5.00 27.43
N GLY A 278 -23.42 5.53 26.29
CA GLY A 278 -22.42 6.61 26.25
C GLY A 278 -22.74 7.91 25.50
N SER A 279 -24.00 8.28 25.29
CA SER A 279 -24.34 9.55 24.60
C SER A 279 -23.92 10.81 25.39
N ILE A 280 -23.87 10.74 26.72
CA ILE A 280 -23.54 11.90 27.58
C ILE A 280 -22.02 12.11 27.71
N GLY A 281 -21.22 11.04 27.69
CA GLY A 281 -19.75 11.12 27.82
C GLY A 281 -19.05 11.68 26.58
N MET A 282 -19.50 11.29 25.38
CA MET A 282 -18.94 11.81 24.12
C MET A 282 -19.22 13.31 23.92
N PHE A 283 -20.34 13.84 24.40
CA PHE A 283 -20.65 15.27 24.32
C PHE A 283 -19.72 16.14 25.20
N LEU A 284 -19.28 15.60 26.34
CA LEU A 284 -18.36 16.32 27.23
C LEU A 284 -16.92 16.28 26.72
N LEU A 285 -16.48 15.15 26.12
CA LEU A 285 -15.16 15.04 25.51
C LEU A 285 -15.03 15.89 24.23
N SER A 286 -16.07 15.99 23.41
CA SER A 286 -16.02 16.81 22.19
C SER A 286 -15.84 18.31 22.50
N GLN A 287 -16.49 18.84 23.53
CA GLN A 287 -16.32 20.22 24.00
C GLN A 287 -14.88 20.50 24.49
N MET A 288 -14.20 19.49 25.05
CA MET A 288 -12.87 19.65 25.62
C MET A 288 -11.78 19.65 24.53
N ILE A 289 -11.92 18.80 23.52
CA ILE A 289 -10.99 18.70 22.36
C ILE A 289 -11.11 19.93 21.45
N VAL A 290 -12.31 20.45 21.20
CA VAL A 290 -12.51 21.66 20.38
C VAL A 290 -11.82 22.90 20.99
N ARG A 291 -11.80 23.00 22.33
CA ARG A 291 -11.13 24.10 23.04
C ARG A 291 -9.60 23.99 23.02
N GLN A 292 -9.05 22.78 22.90
CA GLN A 292 -7.60 22.55 22.77
C GLN A 292 -7.14 22.69 21.31
N GLY A 293 -7.91 22.15 20.35
CA GLY A 293 -7.60 22.22 18.92
C GLY A 293 -7.52 23.65 18.38
N ALA A 294 -8.38 24.56 18.85
CA ALA A 294 -8.36 25.97 18.45
C ALA A 294 -7.09 26.74 18.89
N ARG A 295 -6.43 26.31 19.97
CA ARG A 295 -5.17 26.95 20.44
C ARG A 295 -3.97 26.50 19.62
N GLU A 296 -3.93 25.24 19.21
CA GLU A 296 -2.85 24.66 18.41
C GLU A 296 -2.88 25.16 16.96
N THR A 297 -4.05 25.22 16.32
CA THR A 297 -4.17 25.75 14.94
C THR A 297 -3.83 27.24 14.83
N MET A 298 -4.13 28.05 15.87
CA MET A 298 -3.67 29.43 15.91
C MET A 298 -2.15 29.54 16.11
N LYS A 299 -1.52 28.61 16.82
CA LYS A 299 -0.05 28.58 17.00
C LYS A 299 0.68 28.25 15.71
N THR A 300 0.13 27.34 14.90
CA THR A 300 0.70 26.93 13.61
C THR A 300 0.48 27.96 12.50
N LEU A 301 -0.60 28.75 12.54
CA LEU A 301 -0.91 29.74 11.49
C LEU A 301 -0.36 31.16 11.74
N LEU A 302 -0.13 31.57 12.99
CA LEU A 302 0.27 32.95 13.32
C LEU A 302 1.70 33.10 13.86
N GLY A 303 2.38 31.99 14.18
CA GLY A 303 3.66 32.03 14.89
C GLY A 303 3.53 32.57 16.32
N GLU A 304 4.52 32.28 17.16
CA GLU A 304 4.48 32.61 18.59
C GLU A 304 4.45 34.13 18.86
N GLU A 305 4.99 34.94 17.94
CA GLU A 305 4.96 36.41 17.98
C GLU A 305 3.63 37.01 17.48
N GLY A 306 3.00 36.46 16.44
CA GLY A 306 1.72 36.95 15.89
C GLY A 306 0.51 36.64 16.78
N LEU A 307 0.62 35.62 17.64
CA LEU A 307 -0.38 35.30 18.66
C LEU A 307 -0.39 36.33 19.80
N ALA A 308 0.80 36.79 20.23
CA ALA A 308 0.91 37.80 21.28
C ALA A 308 0.37 39.17 20.81
N GLU A 309 0.68 39.58 19.57
CA GLU A 309 0.25 40.85 18.99
C GLU A 309 -1.28 40.91 18.73
N ASN A 310 -1.87 39.81 18.26
CA ASN A 310 -3.31 39.71 18.06
C ASN A 310 -4.09 39.57 19.37
N GLN A 311 -3.51 38.93 20.38
CA GLN A 311 -4.11 38.84 21.71
C GLN A 311 -4.10 40.22 22.41
N GLU A 312 -3.02 40.99 22.26
CA GLU A 312 -2.95 42.37 22.77
C GLU A 312 -3.92 43.32 22.02
N SER A 313 -4.06 43.15 20.70
CA SER A 313 -5.00 43.92 19.87
C SER A 313 -6.47 43.58 20.16
N CYS A 314 -6.80 42.30 20.39
CA CYS A 314 -8.14 41.89 20.82
C CYS A 314 -8.49 42.40 22.22
N ILE A 315 -7.53 42.41 23.15
CA ILE A 315 -7.72 42.97 24.50
C ILE A 315 -7.90 44.50 24.44
N ARG A 316 -7.16 45.22 23.58
CA ARG A 316 -7.39 46.66 23.32
C ARG A 316 -8.74 46.94 22.66
N LEU A 317 -9.19 46.11 21.72
CA LEU A 317 -10.51 46.25 21.10
C LEU A 317 -11.66 45.99 22.08
N ALA A 318 -11.49 45.07 23.03
CA ALA A 318 -12.44 44.81 24.09
C ALA A 318 -12.52 45.97 25.11
N SER A 319 -11.37 46.53 25.53
CA SER A 319 -11.37 47.69 26.44
C SER A 319 -11.87 48.97 25.78
N THR A 320 -11.62 49.15 24.47
CA THR A 320 -12.14 50.31 23.74
C THR A 320 -13.65 50.22 23.56
N LYS A 321 -14.23 49.02 23.36
CA LYS A 321 -15.69 48.83 23.31
C LYS A 321 -16.40 49.08 24.64
N GLU A 322 -15.76 48.80 25.78
CA GLU A 322 -16.31 49.18 27.10
C GLU A 322 -16.35 50.70 27.31
N ILE A 323 -15.42 51.44 26.72
CA ILE A 323 -15.40 52.91 26.80
C ILE A 323 -16.55 53.52 25.95
N TRP A 324 -16.85 52.96 24.78
CA TRP A 324 -17.97 53.43 23.94
C TRP A 324 -19.37 53.01 24.44
N PHE A 325 -19.48 52.02 25.34
CA PHE A 325 -20.76 51.59 25.91
C PHE A 325 -21.16 52.35 27.19
N ASN A 326 -20.21 53.05 27.84
CA ASN A 326 -20.47 53.85 29.05
C ASN A 326 -20.76 55.34 28.78
N ASP A 327 -20.68 55.81 27.54
CA ASP A 327 -21.06 57.19 27.13
C ASP A 327 -22.42 57.24 26.39
N ALA A 328 -23.23 56.17 26.47
CA ALA A 328 -24.55 56.08 25.83
C ALA A 328 -25.72 55.76 26.78
N TYR A 329 -25.54 55.95 28.10
CA TYR A 329 -26.63 56.01 29.09
C TYR A 329 -26.29 56.96 30.25
#